data_AF-A0A961G7T3-F1
#
_entry.id   AF-A0A961G7T3-F1
#
_cell.length_a   1.000
_cell.length_b   1.000
_cell.length_c   1.000
_cell.angle_alpha   90.00
_cell.angle_beta   90.00
_cell.angle_gamma   90.00
#
_symmetry.space_group_name_H-M   'P 1'
#
loop_
_entity.id
_entity.type
_entity.pdbx_description
1 polymer ?
#
loop_
_entity_poly.entity_id
_entity_poly.type
_entity_poly.pdbx_seq_one_letter_code
_entity_poly.pdbx_strand_id
1 'polypeptide(L)'
;MAPSAADATIAGLLGRCLRAARVRACFGAPGHPTLPGVRALPVDGALAPLLADASGRIGPGPGAAWVGPQTLRLSSVLGADADPHVVRDPAELPLAVASWRAGRVHASVELVLDLDLGAPAPVAEPVELTPAGAAPTLDPSMREVGVMVLAGPGVVHAGRVDEVATLAHHAGIGVVNTWGAKGIFAWDDPAHHGTVGLQADDAALSGIDDAGLVLAVGLDPAEAPPERWGRRPTLEVAPEHLVTLTMRWSGDVDIPPPPPLYRALAAALAPSYAATQSPLPAPRAAADLADVLPADGLVAAQPGTVGLWVARCL
;
A
#
# COMPACT_ATOMS: atom_id res chain seq x y z
N MET A 1 -18.13 -10.09 -27.38
CA MET A 1 -19.22 -9.17 -27.03
C MET A 1 -18.81 -7.80 -27.56
N ALA A 2 -19.60 -7.13 -28.40
CA ALA A 2 -19.22 -5.82 -28.92
C ALA A 2 -19.12 -4.79 -27.77
N PRO A 3 -18.14 -3.87 -27.77
CA PRO A 3 -18.04 -2.84 -26.73
C PRO A 3 -19.31 -2.01 -26.68
N SER A 4 -19.75 -1.63 -25.47
CA SER A 4 -20.93 -0.78 -25.33
C SER A 4 -20.68 0.60 -25.94
N ALA A 5 -21.72 1.33 -26.35
CA ALA A 5 -21.55 2.69 -26.87
C ALA A 5 -20.85 3.64 -25.86
N ALA A 6 -20.99 3.37 -24.56
CA ALA A 6 -20.29 4.09 -23.50
C ALA A 6 -18.79 3.77 -23.41
N ASP A 7 -18.35 2.60 -23.90
CA ASP A 7 -16.92 2.25 -23.97
C ASP A 7 -16.23 2.89 -25.17
N ALA A 8 -16.98 3.40 -26.15
CA ALA A 8 -16.47 4.04 -27.35
C ALA A 8 -16.18 5.55 -27.18
N THR A 9 -16.51 6.15 -26.03
CA THR A 9 -16.26 7.58 -25.76
C THR A 9 -14.95 7.81 -24.99
N ILE A 10 -14.47 9.05 -24.97
CA ILE A 10 -13.31 9.46 -24.17
C ILE A 10 -13.53 9.17 -22.67
N ALA A 11 -14.74 9.39 -22.13
CA ALA A 11 -15.09 8.98 -20.78
C ALA A 11 -14.93 7.46 -20.57
N GLY A 12 -15.31 6.65 -21.57
CA GLY A 12 -15.13 5.20 -21.57
C GLY A 12 -13.66 4.79 -21.52
N LEU A 13 -12.80 5.43 -22.34
CA LEU A 13 -11.35 5.22 -22.31
C LEU A 13 -10.76 5.60 -20.94
N LEU A 14 -11.09 6.78 -20.41
CA LEU A 14 -10.65 7.21 -19.08
C LEU A 14 -11.10 6.22 -18.00
N GLY A 15 -12.35 5.77 -18.03
CA GLY A 15 -12.87 4.76 -17.11
C GLY A 15 -12.08 3.44 -17.18
N ARG A 16 -11.71 2.97 -18.38
CA ARG A 16 -10.85 1.78 -18.54
C ARG A 16 -9.46 2.01 -17.96
N CYS A 17 -8.85 3.17 -18.22
CA CYS A 17 -7.53 3.51 -17.69
C CYS A 17 -7.53 3.55 -16.16
N LEU A 18 -8.55 4.16 -15.55
CA LEU A 18 -8.71 4.22 -14.10
C LEU A 18 -8.88 2.83 -13.48
N ARG A 19 -9.69 1.95 -14.11
CA ARG A 19 -9.82 0.56 -13.66
C ARG A 19 -8.52 -0.24 -13.78
N ALA A 20 -7.73 -0.01 -14.84
CA ALA A 20 -6.40 -0.62 -14.97
C ALA A 20 -5.46 -0.13 -13.86
N ALA A 21 -5.55 1.14 -13.49
CA ALA A 21 -4.90 1.70 -12.30
C ALA A 21 -5.57 1.31 -10.96
N ARG A 22 -6.55 0.38 -10.97
CA ARG A 22 -7.28 -0.17 -9.82
C ARG A 22 -8.20 0.80 -9.08
N VAL A 23 -8.51 1.94 -9.68
CA VAL A 23 -9.54 2.87 -9.19
C VAL A 23 -10.92 2.23 -9.37
N ARG A 24 -11.62 2.01 -8.25
CA ARG A 24 -12.99 1.44 -8.25
C ARG A 24 -14.08 2.48 -8.04
N ALA A 25 -13.74 3.59 -7.42
CA ALA A 25 -14.66 4.67 -7.15
C ALA A 25 -13.98 6.03 -7.33
N CYS A 26 -14.78 7.04 -7.66
CA CYS A 26 -14.36 8.42 -7.77
C CYS A 26 -15.26 9.28 -6.89
N PHE A 27 -14.65 10.05 -5.99
CA PHE A 27 -15.34 11.00 -5.13
C PHE A 27 -15.58 12.32 -5.86
N GLY A 28 -16.65 13.04 -5.56
CA GLY A 28 -16.87 14.37 -6.12
C GLY A 28 -18.25 14.92 -5.79
N ALA A 29 -18.44 16.21 -6.05
CA ALA A 29 -19.77 16.82 -5.95
C ALA A 29 -20.76 16.19 -6.95
N PRO A 30 -22.07 16.21 -6.65
CA PRO A 30 -23.08 15.82 -7.63
C PRO A 30 -22.94 16.62 -8.94
N GLY A 31 -23.13 15.93 -10.08
CA GLY A 31 -23.09 16.57 -11.40
C GLY A 31 -21.75 16.50 -12.14
N HIS A 32 -20.70 15.93 -11.54
CA HIS A 32 -19.47 15.61 -12.27
C HIS A 32 -19.69 14.54 -13.35
N PRO A 33 -18.81 14.49 -14.37
CA PRO A 33 -18.89 13.51 -15.45
C PRO A 33 -18.93 12.07 -14.92
N THR A 34 -19.77 11.24 -15.54
CA THR A 34 -19.83 9.81 -15.25
C THR A 34 -18.70 9.09 -15.96
N LEU A 35 -18.03 8.18 -15.24
CA LEU A 35 -16.93 7.39 -15.75
C LEU A 35 -17.39 5.92 -15.82
N PRO A 36 -17.70 5.39 -17.02
CA PRO A 36 -18.19 4.03 -17.17
C PRO A 36 -17.30 3.03 -16.42
N GLY A 37 -17.89 2.20 -15.56
CA GLY A 37 -17.19 1.17 -14.75
C GLY A 37 -16.43 1.69 -13.52
N VAL A 38 -16.48 2.98 -13.22
CA VAL A 38 -15.98 3.56 -11.95
C VAL A 38 -17.17 4.11 -11.17
N ARG A 39 -17.34 3.68 -9.91
CA ARG A 39 -18.49 4.09 -9.09
C ARG A 39 -18.36 5.56 -8.69
N ALA A 40 -19.32 6.40 -9.04
CA ALA A 40 -19.40 7.76 -8.53
C ALA A 40 -19.87 7.76 -7.08
N LEU A 41 -19.12 8.43 -6.19
CA LEU A 41 -19.44 8.59 -4.78
C LEU A 41 -19.67 10.09 -4.50
N PRO A 42 -20.93 10.55 -4.44
CA PRO A 42 -21.24 11.95 -4.23
C PRO A 42 -20.88 12.37 -2.82
N VAL A 43 -20.04 13.40 -2.70
CA VAL A 43 -19.57 13.98 -1.43
C VAL A 43 -19.42 15.49 -1.57
N ASP A 44 -19.24 16.20 -0.46
CA ASP A 44 -18.89 17.62 -0.50
C ASP A 44 -17.55 17.84 -1.22
N GLY A 45 -17.44 18.92 -2.00
CA GLY A 45 -16.26 19.22 -2.80
C GLY A 45 -14.97 19.35 -1.99
N ALA A 46 -15.03 19.85 -0.76
CA ALA A 46 -13.88 19.95 0.13
C ALA A 46 -13.47 18.59 0.72
N LEU A 47 -14.39 17.63 0.80
CA LEU A 47 -14.12 16.27 1.30
C LEU A 47 -13.61 15.34 0.20
N ALA A 48 -13.98 15.57 -1.07
CA ALA A 48 -13.59 14.73 -2.19
C ALA A 48 -12.07 14.45 -2.27
N PRO A 49 -11.17 15.45 -2.24
CA PRO A 49 -9.72 15.19 -2.31
C PRO A 49 -9.22 14.40 -1.08
N LEU A 50 -9.72 14.71 0.12
CA LEU A 50 -9.31 14.01 1.35
C LEU A 50 -9.72 12.52 1.34
N LEU A 51 -10.91 12.22 0.83
CA LEU A 51 -11.41 10.85 0.69
C LEU A 51 -10.66 10.08 -0.41
N ALA A 52 -10.28 10.76 -1.50
CA ALA A 52 -9.39 10.16 -2.50
C ALA A 52 -8.02 9.85 -1.90
N ASP A 53 -7.39 10.82 -1.22
CA ASP A 53 -6.10 10.60 -0.58
C ASP A 53 -6.16 9.42 0.41
N ALA A 54 -7.20 9.37 1.26
CA ALA A 54 -7.39 8.29 2.23
C ALA A 54 -7.62 6.93 1.54
N SER A 55 -8.50 6.88 0.52
CA SER A 55 -8.77 5.67 -0.25
C SER A 55 -7.52 5.16 -0.96
N GLY A 56 -6.72 6.07 -1.52
CA GLY A 56 -5.47 5.72 -2.17
C GLY A 56 -4.40 5.28 -1.20
N ARG A 57 -4.40 5.80 0.03
CA ARG A 57 -3.44 5.44 1.08
C ARG A 57 -3.62 4.01 1.59
N ILE A 58 -4.86 3.53 1.70
CA ILE A 58 -5.18 2.22 2.31
C ILE A 58 -5.29 1.08 1.31
N GLY A 59 -5.36 1.37 0.01
CA GLY A 59 -5.70 0.40 -1.01
C GLY A 59 -4.64 0.25 -2.12
N PRO A 60 -4.86 -0.71 -3.02
CA PRO A 60 -4.08 -0.80 -4.24
C PRO A 60 -4.48 0.33 -5.21
N GLY A 61 -3.48 0.94 -5.85
CA GLY A 61 -3.69 2.08 -6.75
C GLY A 61 -4.02 3.41 -6.04
N PRO A 62 -4.27 4.48 -6.80
CA PRO A 62 -4.63 5.77 -6.24
C PRO A 62 -6.12 5.80 -5.86
N GLY A 63 -6.49 6.68 -4.93
CA GLY A 63 -7.87 7.14 -4.85
C GLY A 63 -8.12 8.22 -5.89
N ALA A 64 -9.36 8.34 -6.35
CA ALA A 64 -9.74 9.29 -7.38
C ALA A 64 -10.79 10.28 -6.88
N ALA A 65 -10.63 11.55 -7.22
CA ALA A 65 -11.63 12.57 -6.96
C ALA A 65 -11.73 13.58 -8.10
N TRP A 66 -12.94 14.01 -8.41
CA TRP A 66 -13.16 15.26 -9.12
C TRP A 66 -12.95 16.42 -8.15
N VAL A 67 -11.94 17.24 -8.39
CA VAL A 67 -11.60 18.44 -7.59
C VAL A 67 -11.96 19.75 -8.30
N GLY A 68 -12.44 19.63 -9.54
CA GLY A 68 -12.98 20.71 -10.35
C GLY A 68 -13.85 20.15 -11.49
N PRO A 69 -14.50 21.00 -12.30
CA PRO A 69 -15.41 20.55 -13.35
C PRO A 69 -14.79 19.54 -14.34
N GLN A 70 -13.49 19.70 -14.63
CA GLN A 70 -12.72 18.84 -15.53
C GLN A 70 -11.36 18.45 -14.93
N THR A 71 -11.21 18.54 -13.60
CA THR A 71 -9.95 18.22 -12.93
C THR A 71 -10.12 16.95 -12.11
N LEU A 72 -9.44 15.89 -12.55
CA LEU A 72 -9.43 14.60 -11.89
C LEU A 72 -8.12 14.42 -11.11
N ARG A 73 -8.23 14.32 -9.79
CA ARG A 73 -7.12 14.00 -8.89
C ARG A 73 -6.98 12.50 -8.74
N LEU A 74 -5.75 12.01 -8.83
CA LEU A 74 -5.35 10.64 -8.46
C LEU A 74 -4.29 10.74 -7.37
N SER A 75 -4.55 10.20 -6.19
CA SER A 75 -3.70 10.46 -5.03
C SER A 75 -3.67 9.33 -4.00
N SER A 76 -2.53 9.20 -3.32
CA SER A 76 -2.37 8.44 -2.08
C SER A 76 -1.65 9.25 -0.99
N VAL A 77 -1.50 10.56 -1.17
CA VAL A 77 -0.83 11.47 -0.21
C VAL A 77 -1.87 12.39 0.41
N LEU A 78 -2.02 12.32 1.73
CA LEU A 78 -2.97 13.14 2.49
C LEU A 78 -2.63 14.63 2.40
N GLY A 79 -3.55 15.41 1.84
CA GLY A 79 -3.51 16.88 1.86
C GLY A 79 -2.34 17.50 1.11
N ALA A 80 -1.68 16.75 0.23
CA ALA A 80 -0.61 17.29 -0.60
C ALA A 80 -1.15 18.04 -1.81
N ASP A 81 -0.48 19.14 -2.15
CA ASP A 81 -0.66 19.75 -3.46
C ASP A 81 -0.15 18.80 -4.55
N ALA A 82 -0.78 18.89 -5.72
CA ALA A 82 -0.40 18.12 -6.90
C ALA A 82 -0.18 19.08 -8.07
N ASP A 83 0.89 18.87 -8.82
CA ASP A 83 1.12 19.65 -10.04
C ASP A 83 0.09 19.25 -11.10
N PRO A 84 -0.67 20.20 -11.66
CA PRO A 84 -1.67 19.89 -12.66
C PRO A 84 -1.01 19.55 -13.99
N HIS A 85 -1.37 18.40 -14.55
CA HIS A 85 -1.03 17.96 -15.89
C HIS A 85 -2.24 18.14 -16.82
N VAL A 86 -2.11 19.04 -17.80
CA VAL A 86 -3.20 19.28 -18.75
C VAL A 86 -3.14 18.24 -19.87
N VAL A 87 -4.22 17.48 -20.01
CA VAL A 87 -4.40 16.48 -21.06
C VAL A 87 -5.26 17.09 -22.16
N ARG A 88 -4.71 17.21 -23.37
CA ARG A 88 -5.39 17.83 -24.54
C ARG A 88 -5.64 16.85 -25.68
N ASP A 89 -4.89 15.76 -25.71
CA ASP A 89 -5.10 14.67 -26.67
C ASP A 89 -5.65 13.45 -25.91
N PRO A 90 -6.83 12.91 -26.28
CA PRO A 90 -7.35 11.69 -25.68
C PRO A 90 -6.39 10.50 -25.72
N ALA A 91 -5.45 10.45 -26.69
CA ALA A 91 -4.45 9.40 -26.80
C ALA A 91 -3.42 9.42 -25.65
N GLU A 92 -3.29 10.53 -24.91
CA GLU A 92 -2.40 10.67 -23.76
C GLU A 92 -2.98 10.05 -22.48
N LEU A 93 -4.31 9.86 -22.41
CA LEU A 93 -5.02 9.39 -21.21
C LEU A 93 -4.45 8.10 -20.60
N PRO A 94 -4.13 7.04 -21.38
CA PRO A 94 -3.56 5.82 -20.81
C PRO A 94 -2.27 6.07 -20.04
N LEU A 95 -1.34 6.84 -20.61
CA LEU A 95 -0.06 7.13 -19.98
C LEU A 95 -0.22 8.14 -18.83
N ALA A 96 -1.07 9.15 -19.00
CA ALA A 96 -1.34 10.15 -17.96
C ALA A 96 -1.90 9.50 -16.68
N VAL A 97 -2.82 8.55 -16.81
CA VAL A 97 -3.35 7.79 -15.66
C VAL A 97 -2.31 6.81 -15.11
N ALA A 98 -1.62 6.06 -15.98
CA ALA A 98 -0.64 5.06 -15.56
C ALA A 98 0.57 5.67 -14.82
N SER A 99 0.93 6.90 -15.18
CA SER A 99 2.08 7.61 -14.61
C SER A 99 1.83 8.24 -13.24
N TRP A 100 0.64 8.10 -12.65
CA TRP A 100 0.28 8.74 -11.37
C TRP A 100 1.33 8.54 -10.26
N ARG A 101 1.98 7.36 -10.21
CA ARG A 101 3.02 7.05 -9.23
C ARG A 101 4.40 7.56 -9.62
N ALA A 102 4.71 7.67 -10.92
CA ALA A 102 6.01 8.07 -11.47
C ALA A 102 7.24 7.52 -10.71
N GLY A 103 7.20 6.25 -10.28
CA GLY A 103 8.27 5.59 -9.53
C GLY A 103 8.32 5.86 -8.02
N ARG A 104 7.32 6.57 -7.47
CA ARG A 104 7.15 6.83 -6.03
C ARG A 104 6.15 5.85 -5.41
N VAL A 105 6.30 5.59 -4.12
CA VAL A 105 5.32 4.77 -3.37
C VAL A 105 4.01 5.55 -3.16
N HIS A 106 4.14 6.79 -2.69
CA HIS A 106 3.02 7.72 -2.58
C HIS A 106 3.19 8.89 -3.55
N ALA A 107 2.11 9.24 -4.22
CA ALA A 107 2.07 10.34 -5.17
C ALA A 107 0.68 10.97 -5.24
N SER A 108 0.65 12.20 -5.74
CA SER A 108 -0.57 12.91 -6.06
C SER A 108 -0.39 13.59 -7.41
N VAL A 109 -1.36 13.41 -8.30
CA VAL A 109 -1.40 14.05 -9.63
C VAL A 109 -2.80 14.60 -9.88
N GLU A 110 -2.87 15.73 -10.57
CA GLU A 110 -4.13 16.31 -11.02
C GLU A 110 -4.14 16.36 -12.55
N LEU A 111 -5.09 15.65 -13.15
CA LEU A 111 -5.30 15.65 -14.59
C LEU A 111 -6.36 16.70 -14.92
N VAL A 112 -5.94 17.79 -15.57
CA VAL A 112 -6.85 18.79 -16.11
C VAL A 112 -7.25 18.34 -17.51
N LEU A 113 -8.48 17.89 -17.66
CA LEU A 113 -8.99 17.24 -18.86
C LEU A 113 -9.59 18.28 -19.81
N ASP A 114 -8.78 18.89 -20.67
CA ASP A 114 -9.23 19.81 -21.72
C ASP A 114 -9.76 19.01 -22.92
N LEU A 115 -10.81 18.21 -22.66
CA LEU A 115 -11.35 17.20 -23.55
C LEU A 115 -12.88 17.19 -23.49
N ASP A 116 -13.54 16.95 -24.63
CA ASP A 116 -14.95 16.57 -24.64
C ASP A 116 -15.09 15.08 -24.30
N LEU A 117 -15.38 14.77 -23.03
CA LEU A 117 -15.53 13.40 -22.56
C LEU A 117 -16.65 12.61 -23.26
N GLY A 118 -17.59 13.28 -23.93
CA GLY A 118 -18.66 12.67 -24.72
C GLY A 118 -18.25 12.30 -26.15
N ALA A 119 -17.13 12.84 -26.66
CA ALA A 119 -16.67 12.58 -28.01
C ALA A 119 -16.11 11.14 -28.17
N PRO A 120 -16.03 10.61 -29.40
CA PRO A 120 -15.45 9.30 -29.67
C PRO A 120 -14.00 9.20 -29.20
N ALA A 121 -13.64 8.10 -28.53
CA ALA A 121 -12.26 7.82 -28.15
C ALA A 121 -11.44 7.31 -29.33
N PRO A 122 -10.12 7.60 -29.36
CA PRO A 122 -9.21 6.90 -30.24
C PRO A 122 -9.11 5.41 -29.87
N VAL A 123 -8.62 4.60 -30.79
CA VAL A 123 -8.25 3.20 -30.48
C VAL A 123 -6.99 3.22 -29.63
N ALA A 124 -7.18 3.14 -28.31
CA ALA A 124 -6.11 3.10 -27.32
C ALA A 124 -6.49 2.15 -26.17
N GLU A 125 -5.48 1.47 -25.64
CA GLU A 125 -5.62 0.56 -24.50
C GLU A 125 -4.98 1.16 -23.26
N PRO A 126 -5.48 0.82 -22.05
CA PRO A 126 -4.82 1.17 -20.81
C PRO A 126 -3.36 0.70 -20.78
N VAL A 127 -2.50 1.54 -20.21
CA VAL A 127 -1.08 1.22 -19.99
C VAL A 127 -0.89 0.77 -18.55
N GLU A 128 -0.17 -0.32 -18.35
CA GLU A 128 0.33 -0.74 -17.04
C GLU A 128 1.85 -0.54 -17.02
N LEU A 129 2.34 0.31 -16.12
CA LEU A 129 3.78 0.53 -15.96
C LEU A 129 4.38 -0.60 -15.13
N THR A 130 5.18 -1.44 -15.79
CA THR A 130 5.99 -2.47 -15.12
C THR A 130 7.33 -1.87 -14.67
N PRO A 131 7.85 -2.27 -13.50
CA PRO A 131 9.19 -1.90 -13.09
C PRO A 131 10.23 -2.34 -14.14
N ALA A 132 11.20 -1.48 -14.40
CA ALA A 132 12.32 -1.85 -15.26
C ALA A 132 13.30 -2.77 -14.50
N GLY A 133 13.91 -3.72 -15.22
CA GLY A 133 14.97 -4.58 -14.69
C GLY A 133 14.68 -6.07 -14.83
N ALA A 134 15.70 -6.89 -14.61
CA ALA A 134 15.53 -8.35 -14.57
C ALA A 134 14.86 -8.76 -13.25
N ALA A 135 13.87 -9.64 -13.33
CA ALA A 135 13.23 -10.20 -12.14
C ALA A 135 14.23 -11.15 -11.42
N PRO A 136 14.60 -10.87 -10.16
CA PRO A 136 15.54 -11.69 -9.42
C PRO A 136 14.94 -13.05 -9.02
N THR A 137 15.78 -14.07 -8.91
CA THR A 137 15.44 -15.36 -8.28
C THR A 137 16.25 -15.53 -7.01
N LEU A 138 15.64 -16.03 -5.93
CA LEU A 138 16.32 -16.41 -4.71
C LEU A 138 16.66 -17.91 -4.76
N ASP A 139 17.93 -18.25 -4.62
CA ASP A 139 18.33 -19.65 -4.57
C ASP A 139 17.95 -20.29 -3.22
N PRO A 140 17.46 -21.54 -3.16
CA PRO A 140 17.14 -22.22 -1.90
C PRO A 140 18.29 -22.26 -0.88
N SER A 141 19.55 -22.25 -1.34
CA SER A 141 20.72 -22.16 -0.47
C SER A 141 20.78 -20.87 0.36
N MET A 142 20.07 -19.82 -0.04
CA MET A 142 19.98 -18.56 0.71
C MET A 142 19.32 -18.73 2.08
N ARG A 143 18.64 -19.85 2.34
CA ARG A 143 18.14 -20.18 3.68
C ARG A 143 19.22 -20.12 4.75
N GLU A 144 20.42 -20.62 4.44
CA GLU A 144 21.54 -20.66 5.39
C GLU A 144 22.11 -19.26 5.71
N VAL A 145 21.82 -18.28 4.85
CA VAL A 145 22.27 -16.88 4.99
C VAL A 145 21.39 -16.11 5.97
N GLY A 146 20.17 -16.56 6.26
CA GLY A 146 19.22 -15.84 7.11
C GLY A 146 18.64 -14.63 6.37
N VAL A 147 17.75 -14.90 5.40
CA VAL A 147 17.04 -13.88 4.64
C VAL A 147 15.84 -13.37 5.45
N MET A 148 15.63 -12.05 5.43
CA MET A 148 14.44 -11.40 5.97
C MET A 148 13.81 -10.47 4.93
N VAL A 149 12.50 -10.26 4.99
CA VAL A 149 11.82 -9.22 4.20
C VAL A 149 11.62 -7.98 5.07
N LEU A 150 11.94 -6.81 4.52
CA LEU A 150 11.44 -5.52 5.00
C LEU A 150 10.39 -5.02 4.01
N ALA A 151 9.12 -5.07 4.40
CA ALA A 151 7.99 -4.69 3.57
C ALA A 151 7.49 -3.28 3.90
N GLY A 152 7.31 -2.46 2.87
CA GLY A 152 6.75 -1.12 2.99
C GLY A 152 5.40 -0.96 2.29
N PRO A 153 4.78 0.24 2.39
CA PRO A 153 3.45 0.52 1.83
C PRO A 153 3.33 0.28 0.32
N GLY A 154 4.44 0.27 -0.42
CA GLY A 154 4.46 -0.05 -1.84
C GLY A 154 3.95 -1.45 -2.17
N VAL A 155 4.04 -2.41 -1.24
CA VAL A 155 3.42 -3.74 -1.38
C VAL A 155 1.89 -3.63 -1.45
N VAL A 156 1.30 -2.81 -0.58
CA VAL A 156 -0.15 -2.56 -0.53
C VAL A 156 -0.61 -1.86 -1.80
N HIS A 157 0.10 -0.82 -2.22
CA HIS A 157 -0.24 -0.08 -3.45
C HIS A 157 -0.11 -0.90 -4.72
N ALA A 158 0.89 -1.77 -4.79
CA ALA A 158 1.03 -2.72 -5.89
C ALA A 158 0.00 -3.88 -5.81
N GLY A 159 -0.76 -3.97 -4.70
CA GLY A 159 -1.68 -5.06 -4.38
C GLY A 159 -1.02 -6.43 -4.46
N ARG A 160 0.14 -6.55 -3.83
CA ARG A 160 0.99 -7.76 -3.80
C ARG A 160 1.13 -8.33 -2.39
N VAL A 161 0.19 -8.01 -1.49
CA VAL A 161 0.19 -8.47 -0.10
C VAL A 161 0.25 -9.99 -0.01
N ASP A 162 -0.63 -10.68 -0.76
CA ASP A 162 -0.66 -12.14 -0.80
C ASP A 162 0.64 -12.77 -1.33
N GLU A 163 1.35 -12.06 -2.22
CA GLU A 163 2.63 -12.52 -2.77
C GLU A 163 3.77 -12.40 -1.76
N VAL A 164 3.70 -11.43 -0.83
CA VAL A 164 4.63 -11.37 0.32
C VAL A 164 4.39 -12.54 1.25
N ALA A 165 3.13 -12.86 1.57
CA ALA A 165 2.80 -14.03 2.37
C ALA A 165 3.25 -15.33 1.69
N THR A 166 2.97 -15.48 0.39
CA THR A 166 3.42 -16.65 -0.39
C THR A 166 4.94 -16.79 -0.37
N LEU A 167 5.68 -15.70 -0.60
CA LEU A 167 7.14 -15.70 -0.49
C LEU A 167 7.60 -16.17 0.90
N ALA A 168 7.01 -15.61 1.96
CA ALA A 168 7.39 -15.90 3.33
C ALA A 168 7.19 -17.38 3.69
N HIS A 169 6.02 -17.95 3.39
CA HIS A 169 5.68 -19.33 3.70
C HIS A 169 6.43 -20.34 2.81
N HIS A 170 6.59 -20.05 1.52
CA HIS A 170 7.33 -20.93 0.61
C HIS A 170 8.84 -20.95 0.87
N ALA A 171 9.42 -19.83 1.30
CA ALA A 171 10.87 -19.72 1.52
C ALA A 171 11.27 -19.83 3.01
N GLY A 172 10.31 -19.88 3.93
CA GLY A 172 10.56 -19.88 5.37
C GLY A 172 11.21 -18.58 5.84
N ILE A 173 10.72 -17.44 5.34
CA ILE A 173 11.30 -16.11 5.57
C ILE A 173 10.40 -15.29 6.49
N GLY A 174 10.99 -14.76 7.55
CA GLY A 174 10.33 -13.78 8.40
C GLY A 174 10.15 -12.42 7.73
N VAL A 175 9.00 -11.79 7.94
CA VAL A 175 8.65 -10.49 7.36
C VAL A 175 8.47 -9.44 8.45
N VAL A 176 9.28 -8.40 8.35
CA VAL A 176 9.14 -7.18 9.14
C VAL A 176 8.50 -6.12 8.25
N ASN A 177 7.45 -5.44 8.72
CA ASN A 177 6.78 -4.40 7.96
C ASN A 177 7.04 -3.00 8.54
N THR A 178 7.07 -1.96 7.72
CA THR A 178 7.02 -0.57 8.20
C THR A 178 5.58 -0.19 8.59
N TRP A 179 5.40 0.94 9.27
CA TRP A 179 4.09 1.35 9.78
C TRP A 179 3.03 1.59 8.68
N GLY A 180 3.41 2.00 7.47
CA GLY A 180 2.51 2.12 6.32
C GLY A 180 2.09 0.79 5.70
N ALA A 181 2.77 -0.31 6.06
CA ALA A 181 2.40 -1.67 5.69
C ALA A 181 1.82 -2.47 6.87
N LYS A 182 1.37 -1.80 7.94
CA LYS A 182 0.73 -2.50 9.06
C LYS A 182 -0.58 -3.14 8.58
N GLY A 183 -0.77 -4.41 8.92
CA GLY A 183 -1.95 -5.20 8.53
C GLY A 183 -1.76 -6.08 7.28
N ILE A 184 -0.55 -6.14 6.69
CA ILE A 184 -0.26 -7.08 5.59
C ILE A 184 -0.20 -8.55 6.05
N PHE A 185 -0.10 -8.80 7.36
CA PHE A 185 -0.22 -10.11 7.98
C PHE A 185 -1.22 -10.05 9.14
N ALA A 186 -1.87 -11.17 9.41
CA ALA A 186 -2.51 -11.39 10.70
C ALA A 186 -1.44 -11.35 11.81
N TRP A 187 -1.83 -10.92 13.02
CA TRP A 187 -0.87 -10.72 14.10
C TRP A 187 -0.20 -12.03 14.56
N ASP A 188 -0.90 -13.16 14.39
CA ASP A 188 -0.52 -14.52 14.77
C ASP A 188 0.02 -15.36 13.61
N ASP A 189 0.17 -14.79 12.41
CA ASP A 189 0.85 -15.46 11.30
C ASP A 189 2.34 -15.68 11.67
N PRO A 190 2.88 -16.91 11.55
CA PRO A 190 4.27 -17.19 11.90
C PRO A 190 5.29 -16.37 11.09
N ALA A 191 4.95 -15.93 9.87
CA ALA A 191 5.78 -15.08 9.04
C ALA A 191 5.84 -13.63 9.54
N HIS A 192 4.91 -13.21 10.39
CA HIS A 192 4.89 -11.85 10.92
C HIS A 192 5.97 -11.68 11.99
N HIS A 193 7.03 -10.97 11.64
CA HIS A 193 8.17 -10.65 12.51
C HIS A 193 8.10 -9.22 13.07
N GLY A 194 6.93 -8.58 12.94
CA GLY A 194 6.54 -7.36 13.63
C GLY A 194 6.63 -6.09 12.78
N THR A 195 6.06 -5.02 13.33
CA THR A 195 6.08 -3.69 12.72
C THR A 195 7.21 -2.83 13.28
N VAL A 196 7.95 -2.17 12.39
CA VAL A 196 9.11 -1.34 12.73
C VAL A 196 9.00 0.10 12.22
N GLY A 197 9.90 0.95 12.69
CA GLY A 197 9.93 2.38 12.35
C GLY A 197 9.09 3.24 13.29
N LEU A 198 8.56 2.66 14.37
CA LEU A 198 7.71 3.33 15.35
C LEU A 198 8.49 3.76 16.61
N GLN A 199 9.51 2.99 17.02
CA GLN A 199 10.35 3.29 18.19
C GLN A 199 11.83 3.07 17.88
N ALA A 200 12.72 3.57 18.74
CA ALA A 200 14.17 3.57 18.51
C ALA A 200 14.74 2.15 18.34
N ASP A 201 14.36 1.23 19.24
CA ASP A 201 14.94 -0.11 19.34
C ASP A 201 14.34 -1.13 18.35
N ASP A 202 13.41 -0.71 17.50
CA ASP A 202 12.73 -1.60 16.55
C ASP A 202 13.70 -2.36 15.63
N ALA A 203 14.72 -1.68 15.12
CA ALA A 203 15.69 -2.29 14.23
C ALA A 203 16.48 -3.40 14.93
N ALA A 204 16.98 -3.11 16.13
CA ALA A 204 17.73 -4.06 16.94
C ALA A 204 16.85 -5.24 17.39
N LEU A 205 15.62 -4.99 17.82
CA LEU A 205 14.74 -6.01 18.38
C LEU A 205 14.05 -6.88 17.32
N SER A 206 13.89 -6.40 16.09
CA SER A 206 13.28 -7.17 15.00
C SER A 206 14.23 -8.21 14.39
N GLY A 207 15.50 -8.23 14.79
CA GLY A 207 16.51 -9.17 14.27
C GLY A 207 16.97 -8.84 12.85
N ILE A 208 16.47 -7.76 12.25
CA ILE A 208 16.81 -7.38 10.88
C ILE A 208 18.27 -6.91 10.76
N ASP A 209 18.88 -6.44 11.85
CA ASP A 209 20.31 -6.11 11.91
C ASP A 209 21.22 -7.36 11.90
N ASP A 210 20.69 -8.53 12.25
CA ASP A 210 21.41 -9.80 12.26
C ASP A 210 21.20 -10.60 10.94
N ALA A 211 20.33 -10.14 10.04
CA ALA A 211 20.03 -10.81 8.78
C ALA A 211 21.23 -10.77 7.81
N GLY A 212 21.55 -11.91 7.19
CA GLY A 212 22.60 -11.96 6.17
C GLY A 212 22.18 -11.34 4.84
N LEU A 213 20.86 -11.25 4.57
CA LEU A 213 20.29 -10.49 3.46
C LEU A 213 18.91 -9.95 3.83
N VAL A 214 18.65 -8.68 3.52
CA VAL A 214 17.32 -8.08 3.58
C VAL A 214 16.76 -7.89 2.18
N LEU A 215 15.57 -8.41 1.94
CA LEU A 215 14.75 -8.10 0.77
C LEU A 215 13.92 -6.85 1.09
N ALA A 216 14.32 -5.70 0.54
CA ALA A 216 13.61 -4.45 0.68
C ALA A 216 12.50 -4.36 -0.38
N VAL A 217 11.23 -4.44 0.04
CA VAL A 217 10.10 -4.54 -0.87
C VAL A 217 9.14 -3.37 -0.66
N GLY A 218 8.99 -2.52 -1.68
CA GLY A 218 8.01 -1.43 -1.68
C GLY A 218 8.21 -0.40 -0.56
N LEU A 219 9.45 -0.09 -0.20
CA LEU A 219 9.77 0.86 0.86
C LEU A 219 9.47 2.30 0.46
N ASP A 220 8.83 3.03 1.37
CA ASP A 220 8.81 4.50 1.33
C ASP A 220 10.05 5.02 2.08
N PRO A 221 10.92 5.82 1.45
CA PRO A 221 12.07 6.44 2.10
C PRO A 221 11.73 7.24 3.37
N ALA A 222 10.51 7.77 3.48
CA ALA A 222 10.04 8.45 4.69
C ALA A 222 9.86 7.50 5.89
N GLU A 223 9.56 6.23 5.64
CA GLU A 223 9.39 5.20 6.67
C GLU A 223 10.67 4.40 6.92
N ALA A 224 11.43 4.17 5.85
CA ALA A 224 12.63 3.36 5.86
C ALA A 224 13.84 4.10 5.25
N PRO A 225 14.37 5.14 5.92
CA PRO A 225 15.55 5.85 5.43
C PRO A 225 16.77 4.90 5.35
N PRO A 226 17.54 4.91 4.24
CA PRO A 226 18.68 4.00 4.05
C PRO A 226 19.73 4.05 5.17
N GLU A 227 19.90 5.19 5.83
CA GLU A 227 20.85 5.37 6.94
C GLU A 227 20.50 4.51 8.16
N ARG A 228 19.21 4.17 8.30
CA ARG A 228 18.67 3.33 9.38
C ARG A 228 18.59 1.87 8.96
N TRP A 229 18.12 1.58 7.74
CA TRP A 229 17.75 0.22 7.33
C TRP A 229 18.68 -0.41 6.28
N GLY A 230 19.60 0.36 5.70
CA GLY A 230 20.58 -0.08 4.69
C GLY A 230 21.95 -0.46 5.26
N ARG A 231 22.04 -0.73 6.57
CA ARG A 231 23.31 -1.05 7.25
C ARG A 231 23.81 -2.48 7.05
N ARG A 232 23.03 -3.30 6.34
CA ARG A 232 23.30 -4.71 6.05
C ARG A 232 23.15 -4.95 4.54
N PRO A 233 23.56 -6.12 4.01
CA PRO A 233 23.30 -6.47 2.63
C PRO A 233 21.80 -6.39 2.33
N THR A 234 21.42 -5.51 1.42
CA THR A 234 20.02 -5.27 1.04
C THR A 234 19.87 -5.44 -0.46
N LEU A 235 18.87 -6.21 -0.87
CA LEU A 235 18.41 -6.30 -2.25
C LEU A 235 17.06 -5.59 -2.34
N GLU A 236 16.99 -4.52 -3.11
CA GLU A 236 15.71 -3.90 -3.48
C GLU A 236 14.98 -4.80 -4.47
N VAL A 237 13.73 -5.12 -4.15
CA VAL A 237 12.86 -5.95 -4.98
C VAL A 237 11.56 -5.19 -5.22
N ALA A 238 11.26 -4.94 -6.49
CA ALA A 238 9.95 -4.40 -6.86
C ALA A 238 8.85 -5.41 -6.46
N PRO A 239 7.71 -4.96 -5.88
CA PRO A 239 6.62 -5.85 -5.50
C PRO A 239 6.17 -6.79 -6.63
N GLU A 240 6.22 -6.34 -7.88
CA GLU A 240 5.85 -7.11 -9.08
C GLU A 240 6.78 -8.33 -9.35
N HIS A 241 7.93 -8.42 -8.68
CA HIS A 241 8.89 -9.53 -8.84
C HIS A 241 8.83 -10.58 -7.73
N LEU A 242 7.96 -10.42 -6.72
CA LEU A 242 7.90 -11.31 -5.55
C LEU A 242 7.73 -12.79 -5.92
N VAL A 243 6.84 -13.10 -6.86
CA VAL A 243 6.63 -14.47 -7.36
C VAL A 243 7.89 -15.07 -8.00
N THR A 244 8.72 -14.24 -8.63
CA THR A 244 9.92 -14.73 -9.32
C THR A 244 11.01 -15.18 -8.33
N LEU A 245 11.04 -14.59 -7.14
CA LEU A 245 12.00 -14.94 -6.10
C LEU A 245 11.94 -16.43 -5.73
N THR A 246 10.75 -17.01 -5.64
CA THR A 246 10.56 -18.38 -5.16
C THR A 246 10.43 -19.43 -6.26
N MET A 247 10.66 -19.08 -7.54
CA MET A 247 10.52 -20.03 -8.66
C MET A 247 11.39 -21.29 -8.55
N ARG A 248 12.46 -21.25 -7.75
CA ARG A 248 13.37 -22.39 -7.51
C ARG A 248 13.07 -23.19 -6.24
N TRP A 249 12.07 -22.77 -5.47
CA TRP A 249 11.71 -23.38 -4.20
C TRP A 249 10.61 -24.42 -4.40
N SER A 250 10.67 -25.51 -3.64
CA SER A 250 9.74 -26.64 -3.77
C SER A 250 9.10 -26.95 -2.42
N GLY A 251 7.98 -26.29 -2.13
CA GLY A 251 7.14 -26.51 -0.94
C GLY A 251 7.43 -25.55 0.21
N ASP A 252 6.54 -25.58 1.20
CA ASP A 252 6.62 -24.72 2.37
C ASP A 252 7.78 -25.10 3.27
N VAL A 253 8.44 -24.08 3.79
CA VAL A 253 9.63 -24.21 4.62
C VAL A 253 9.34 -23.63 6.00
N ASP A 254 9.78 -24.33 7.05
CA ASP A 254 9.62 -23.85 8.42
C ASP A 254 10.17 -22.44 8.60
N ILE A 255 9.28 -21.54 9.03
CA ILE A 255 9.61 -20.15 9.35
C ILE A 255 10.35 -20.11 10.69
N PRO A 256 11.45 -19.35 10.81
CA PRO A 256 12.15 -19.13 12.06
C PRO A 256 11.22 -18.59 13.17
N PRO A 257 11.55 -18.81 14.46
CA PRO A 257 10.78 -18.21 15.54
C PRO A 257 10.81 -16.68 15.46
N PRO A 258 9.76 -16.00 15.95
CA PRO A 258 9.67 -14.55 15.89
C PRO A 258 10.81 -13.87 16.67
N PRO A 259 11.22 -12.67 16.25
CA PRO A 259 12.36 -11.98 16.83
C PRO A 259 12.07 -11.46 18.25
N PRO A 260 13.09 -11.00 19.00
CA PRO A 260 12.93 -10.45 20.35
C PRO A 260 11.85 -9.37 20.50
N LEU A 261 11.54 -8.63 19.43
CA LEU A 261 10.53 -7.56 19.39
C LEU A 261 9.19 -7.98 20.01
N TYR A 262 8.65 -9.15 19.66
CA TYR A 262 7.37 -9.62 20.23
C TYR A 262 7.43 -9.79 21.73
N ARG A 263 8.52 -10.41 22.22
CA ARG A 263 8.70 -10.65 23.66
C ARG A 263 8.86 -9.34 24.42
N ALA A 264 9.59 -8.39 23.87
CA ALA A 264 9.76 -7.06 24.46
C ALA A 264 8.43 -6.29 24.51
N LEU A 265 7.68 -6.27 23.41
CA LEU A 265 6.36 -5.64 23.35
C LEU A 265 5.37 -6.32 24.31
N ALA A 266 5.29 -7.64 24.31
CA ALA A 266 4.41 -8.38 25.21
C ALA A 266 4.74 -8.09 26.69
N ALA A 267 6.01 -8.09 27.07
CA ALA A 267 6.43 -7.76 28.43
C ALA A 267 6.02 -6.33 28.84
N ALA A 268 6.10 -5.38 27.92
CA ALA A 268 5.74 -3.99 28.17
C ALA A 268 4.21 -3.75 28.19
N LEU A 269 3.46 -4.42 27.30
CA LEU A 269 2.05 -4.12 27.05
C LEU A 269 1.09 -5.04 27.84
N ALA A 270 1.43 -6.32 27.99
CA ALA A 270 0.54 -7.32 28.56
C ALA A 270 -0.03 -6.99 29.94
N PRO A 271 0.75 -6.42 30.88
CA PRO A 271 0.22 -6.05 32.20
C PRO A 271 -0.93 -5.05 32.14
N SER A 272 -1.03 -4.26 31.07
CA SER A 272 -2.04 -3.20 30.91
C SER A 272 -3.30 -3.67 30.18
N TYR A 273 -3.30 -4.81 29.50
CA TYR A 273 -4.48 -5.27 28.74
C TYR A 273 -5.68 -5.67 29.62
N ALA A 274 -5.43 -6.04 30.88
CA ALA A 274 -6.47 -6.37 31.85
C ALA A 274 -6.77 -5.23 32.85
N ALA A 275 -6.21 -4.03 32.62
CA ALA A 275 -6.38 -2.92 33.55
C ALA A 275 -7.83 -2.43 33.60
N THR A 276 -8.33 -2.16 34.80
CA THR A 276 -9.70 -1.65 35.05
C THR A 276 -9.72 -0.24 35.64
N GLN A 277 -8.55 0.40 35.73
CA GLN A 277 -8.36 1.71 36.33
C GLN A 277 -8.81 2.86 35.43
N SER A 278 -9.03 4.03 36.03
CA SER A 278 -9.31 5.29 35.34
C SER A 278 -8.21 6.32 35.63
N PRO A 279 -7.65 7.00 34.60
CA PRO A 279 -7.98 6.86 33.17
C PRO A 279 -7.54 5.51 32.59
N LEU A 280 -8.26 5.05 31.56
CA LEU A 280 -8.02 3.77 30.91
C LEU A 280 -6.65 3.77 30.20
N PRO A 281 -5.77 2.78 30.45
CA PRO A 281 -4.50 2.67 29.74
C PRO A 281 -4.71 2.41 28.24
N ALA A 282 -3.84 2.95 27.40
CA ALA A 282 -3.94 2.79 25.95
C ALA A 282 -3.94 1.33 25.48
N PRO A 283 -3.13 0.38 26.04
CA PRO A 283 -3.23 -1.02 25.67
C PRO A 283 -4.60 -1.62 25.97
N ARG A 284 -5.21 -1.28 27.12
CA ARG A 284 -6.57 -1.75 27.43
C ARG A 284 -7.59 -1.23 26.42
N ALA A 285 -7.54 0.07 26.11
CA ALA A 285 -8.44 0.69 25.13
C ALA A 285 -8.29 0.06 23.74
N ALA A 286 -7.07 -0.30 23.34
CA ALA A 286 -6.81 -1.01 22.09
C ALA A 286 -7.38 -2.44 22.12
N ALA A 287 -7.25 -3.18 23.23
CA ALA A 287 -7.86 -4.50 23.36
C ALA A 287 -9.40 -4.43 23.28
N ASP A 288 -10.02 -3.44 23.94
CA ASP A 288 -11.47 -3.20 23.83
C ASP A 288 -11.90 -2.92 22.38
N LEU A 289 -11.07 -2.18 21.63
CA LEU A 289 -11.30 -1.93 20.21
C LEU A 289 -11.13 -3.21 19.37
N ALA A 290 -10.10 -4.01 19.62
CA ALA A 290 -9.86 -5.28 18.93
C ALA A 290 -11.02 -6.26 19.11
N ASP A 291 -11.59 -6.34 20.32
CA ASP A 291 -12.68 -7.26 20.65
C ASP A 291 -13.98 -6.96 19.88
N VAL A 292 -14.18 -5.72 19.41
CA VAL A 292 -15.38 -5.29 18.68
C VAL A 292 -15.14 -5.12 17.17
N LEU A 293 -13.90 -5.21 16.70
CA LEU A 293 -13.57 -5.08 15.29
C LEU A 293 -13.94 -6.36 14.53
N PRO A 294 -14.62 -6.26 13.37
CA PRO A 294 -14.79 -7.41 12.49
C PRO A 294 -13.45 -7.78 11.83
N ALA A 295 -13.36 -8.97 11.23
CA ALA A 295 -12.16 -9.47 10.58
C ALA A 295 -11.67 -8.57 9.42
N ASP A 296 -12.58 -7.88 8.74
CA ASP A 296 -12.33 -6.89 7.69
C ASP A 296 -12.40 -5.44 8.20
N GLY A 297 -12.33 -5.25 9.53
CA GLY A 297 -12.42 -3.96 10.18
C GLY A 297 -11.25 -3.05 9.83
N LEU A 298 -11.56 -1.77 9.62
CA LEU A 298 -10.56 -0.73 9.38
C LEU A 298 -10.47 0.20 10.59
N VAL A 299 -9.25 0.44 11.07
CA VAL A 299 -8.96 1.41 12.12
C VAL A 299 -8.29 2.64 11.52
N ALA A 300 -8.90 3.80 11.70
CA ALA A 300 -8.30 5.08 11.39
C ALA A 300 -7.94 5.81 12.68
N ALA A 301 -6.68 6.20 12.83
CA ALA A 301 -6.19 6.93 13.99
C ALA A 301 -5.46 8.20 13.56
N GLN A 302 -5.61 9.26 14.34
CA GLN A 302 -4.81 10.47 14.12
C GLN A 302 -3.33 10.19 14.40
N PRO A 303 -2.43 10.78 13.60
CA PRO A 303 -0.99 10.68 13.88
C PRO A 303 -0.65 11.30 15.25
N GLY A 304 0.45 10.85 15.84
CA GLY A 304 0.88 11.24 17.19
C GLY A 304 0.60 10.12 18.20
N THR A 305 0.31 10.50 19.45
CA THR A 305 0.21 9.55 20.57
C THR A 305 -0.85 8.47 20.34
N VAL A 306 -2.03 8.83 19.81
CA VAL A 306 -3.10 7.86 19.55
C VAL A 306 -2.68 6.88 18.45
N GLY A 307 -2.21 7.38 17.31
CA GLY A 307 -1.73 6.54 16.21
C GLY A 307 -0.58 5.62 16.62
N LEU A 308 0.35 6.09 17.45
CA LEU A 308 1.43 5.25 17.98
C LEU A 308 0.89 4.10 18.83
N TRP A 309 -0.03 4.36 19.75
CA TRP A 309 -0.61 3.30 20.59
C TRP A 309 -1.46 2.32 19.78
N VAL A 310 -2.24 2.81 18.83
CA VAL A 310 -2.98 1.97 17.88
C VAL A 310 -2.02 1.07 17.10
N ALA A 311 -0.92 1.63 16.57
CA ALA A 311 0.05 0.87 15.79
C ALA A 311 0.81 -0.20 16.61
N ARG A 312 0.88 -0.05 17.93
CA ARG A 312 1.59 -0.96 18.84
C ARG A 312 0.73 -2.00 19.53
N CYS A 313 -0.52 -1.66 19.81
CA CYS A 313 -1.39 -2.50 20.62
C CYS A 313 -2.43 -3.29 19.79
N LEU A 314 -2.69 -2.86 18.55
CA LEU A 314 -3.38 -3.63 17.52
C LEU A 314 -2.33 -4.18 16.54
#